data_AF-A0A8T3R8S7-F1
#
_entry.id   AF-A0A8T3R8S7-F1
#
_cell.length_a   1.000
_cell.length_b   1.000
_cell.length_c   1.000
_cell.angle_alpha   90.00
_cell.angle_beta   90.00
_cell.angle_gamma   90.00
#
_symmetry.space_group_name_H-M   'P 1'
#
loop_
_entity.id
_entity.type
_entity.pdbx_description
1 polymer ?
#
loop_
_entity_poly.entity_id
_entity_poly.type
_entity_poly.pdbx_seq_one_letter_code
_entity_poly.pdbx_strand_id
1 'polypeptide(L)'
;MIIAAINSPFPQPNLAVLCALIIGALLGFLWFNAHPAQVIMGDTGSLSLGATLAVVGLITGQILLLPLIGLIFVLETGSVLAQVASVKMTGRRIFRFTPLHHHFELMGWDEEKITLRFWIVGVLAAMLGVVVFLAGRGPIT
;
A
#
# COMPACT_ATOMS: atom_id res chain seq x y z
N MET A 1 1.77 8.72 -8.66
CA MET A 1 2.55 9.78 -9.33
C MET A 1 3.04 9.35 -10.71
N ILE A 2 4.03 8.44 -10.82
CA ILE A 2 4.66 8.08 -12.11
C ILE A 2 3.62 7.66 -13.15
N ILE A 3 2.75 6.69 -12.81
CA ILE A 3 1.69 6.20 -13.70
C ILE A 3 0.83 7.34 -14.24
N ALA A 4 0.35 8.24 -13.37
CA ALA A 4 -0.47 9.39 -13.76
C ALA A 4 0.29 10.41 -14.64
N ALA A 5 1.59 10.59 -14.39
CA ALA A 5 2.42 11.52 -15.16
C ALA A 5 2.68 11.03 -16.58
N ILE A 6 2.90 9.73 -16.75
CA ILE A 6 3.27 9.15 -18.04
C ILE A 6 2.10 8.46 -18.73
N ASN A 7 0.88 8.46 -18.17
CA ASN A 7 -0.28 7.77 -18.72
C ASN A 7 -0.58 8.25 -20.14
N SER A 8 -0.77 7.33 -21.09
CA SER A 8 -0.90 7.63 -22.52
C SER A 8 -2.13 6.89 -23.07
N PRO A 9 -2.99 7.54 -23.88
CA PRO A 9 -2.77 8.78 -24.62
C PRO A 9 -3.04 10.08 -23.84
N PHE A 10 -3.62 10.01 -22.64
CA PHE A 10 -3.98 11.20 -21.85
C PHE A 10 -3.16 11.27 -20.55
N PRO A 11 -2.05 12.03 -20.52
CA PRO A 11 -1.33 12.31 -19.28
C PRO A 11 -2.20 13.11 -18.30
N GLN A 12 -2.10 12.82 -17.00
CA GLN A 12 -2.85 13.54 -15.95
C GLN A 12 -1.88 14.35 -15.05
N PRO A 13 -1.37 15.51 -15.50
CA PRO A 13 -0.37 16.28 -14.76
C PRO A 13 -0.89 16.77 -13.41
N ASN A 14 -2.13 17.26 -13.34
CA ASN A 14 -2.74 17.71 -12.08
C ASN A 14 -2.85 16.56 -11.05
N LEU A 15 -3.15 15.35 -11.51
CA LEU A 15 -3.21 14.16 -10.67
C LEU A 15 -1.81 13.75 -10.20
N ALA A 16 -0.81 13.85 -11.08
CA ALA A 16 0.58 13.60 -10.72
C ALA A 16 1.09 14.59 -9.66
N VAL A 17 0.75 15.88 -9.79
CA VAL A 17 1.06 16.92 -8.80
C VAL A 17 0.36 16.63 -7.47
N LEU A 18 -0.92 16.25 -7.48
CA LEU A 18 -1.64 15.85 -6.26
C LEU A 18 -0.93 14.69 -5.56
N CYS A 19 -0.53 13.64 -6.30
CA CYS A 19 0.25 12.54 -5.72
C CYS A 19 1.59 13.02 -5.13
N ALA A 20 2.28 13.96 -5.78
CA ALA A 20 3.55 14.49 -5.28
C ALA A 20 3.36 15.29 -3.98
N LEU A 21 2.29 16.09 -3.87
CA LEU A 21 1.93 16.80 -2.65
C LEU A 21 1.62 15.82 -1.50
N ILE A 22 0.88 14.75 -1.78
CA ILE A 22 0.59 13.70 -0.78
C ILE A 22 1.87 13.02 -0.31
N ILE A 23 2.79 12.68 -1.23
CA ILE A 23 4.09 12.12 -0.87
C ILE A 23 4.87 13.08 0.04
N GLY A 24 4.92 14.38 -0.29
CA GLY A 24 5.56 15.39 0.54
C GLY A 24 4.95 15.51 1.94
N ALA A 25 3.61 15.50 2.02
CA ALA A 25 2.89 15.52 3.30
C ALA A 25 3.16 14.26 4.14
N LEU A 26 3.21 13.09 3.51
CA LEU A 26 3.53 11.81 4.16
C LEU A 26 4.96 11.76 4.66
N LEU A 27 5.93 12.31 3.92
CA LEU A 27 7.32 12.42 4.37
C LEU A 27 7.43 13.35 5.58
N GLY A 28 6.72 14.47 5.58
CA GLY A 28 6.63 15.36 6.75
C GLY A 28 5.96 14.70 7.95
N PHE A 29 4.88 13.95 7.74
CA PHE A 29 4.22 13.16 8.78
C PHE A 29 5.14 12.07 9.33
N LEU A 30 5.86 11.36 8.46
CA LEU A 30 6.74 10.26 8.83
C LEU A 30 7.86 10.72 9.77
N TRP A 31 8.34 11.96 9.63
CA TRP A 31 9.32 12.56 10.55
C TRP A 31 8.85 12.50 12.02
N PHE A 32 7.56 12.69 12.27
CA PHE A 32 6.98 12.66 13.61
C PHE A 32 6.36 11.31 13.97
N ASN A 33 6.13 10.44 12.99
CA ASN A 33 5.49 9.14 13.17
C ASN A 33 6.50 7.98 13.26
N ALA A 34 7.72 8.15 12.74
CA ALA A 34 8.79 7.16 12.90
C ALA A 34 9.04 6.85 14.39
N HIS A 35 9.40 5.60 14.69
CA HIS A 35 9.51 5.14 16.07
C HIS A 35 10.56 5.96 16.86
N PRO A 36 10.26 6.38 18.10
CA PRO A 36 8.97 6.30 18.79
C PRO A 36 7.97 7.37 18.29
N ALA A 37 6.76 6.95 17.93
CA ALA A 37 5.77 7.83 17.28
C ALA A 37 5.25 8.93 18.22
N GLN A 38 5.31 10.18 17.76
CA GLN A 38 4.78 11.36 18.45
C GLN A 38 3.38 11.73 17.95
N VAL A 39 3.11 11.45 16.67
CA VAL A 39 1.82 11.71 16.02
C VAL A 39 1.33 10.42 15.38
N ILE A 40 0.06 10.08 15.62
CA ILE A 40 -0.61 8.91 15.05
C ILE A 40 -1.54 9.36 13.93
N MET A 41 -1.58 8.58 12.85
CA MET A 41 -2.35 8.89 11.64
C MET A 41 -3.87 8.95 11.88
N GLY A 42 -4.37 8.05 12.73
CA GLY A 42 -5.79 7.86 13.00
C GLY A 42 -6.61 7.43 11.78
N ASP A 43 -7.91 7.24 11.98
CA ASP A 43 -8.83 6.81 10.93
C ASP A 43 -9.02 7.86 9.84
N THR A 44 -8.93 9.15 10.21
CA THR A 44 -9.03 10.26 9.26
C THR A 44 -7.93 10.20 8.20
N GLY A 45 -6.69 9.94 8.59
CA GLY A 45 -5.58 9.80 7.65
C GLY A 45 -5.64 8.49 6.86
N SER A 46 -5.85 7.36 7.53
CA SER A 46 -5.77 6.04 6.89
C SER A 46 -6.88 5.84 5.84
N LEU A 47 -8.13 6.20 6.17
CA LEU A 47 -9.26 6.06 5.26
C LEU A 47 -9.17 7.04 4.08
N SER A 48 -8.76 8.29 4.34
CA SER A 48 -8.63 9.30 3.27
C SER A 48 -7.54 8.94 2.26
N LEU A 49 -6.37 8.45 2.72
CA LEU A 49 -5.31 8.01 1.83
C LEU A 49 -5.68 6.74 1.06
N GLY A 50 -6.34 5.77 1.70
CA GLY A 50 -6.85 4.57 1.03
C GLY A 50 -7.86 4.90 -0.08
N ALA A 51 -8.84 5.76 0.22
CA ALA A 51 -9.82 6.22 -0.76
C ALA A 51 -9.16 7.01 -1.90
N THR A 52 -8.23 7.91 -1.58
CA THR A 52 -7.49 8.69 -2.58
C THR A 52 -6.69 7.77 -3.51
N LEU A 53 -6.01 6.75 -2.98
CA LEU A 53 -5.26 5.79 -3.78
C LEU A 53 -6.18 5.01 -4.73
N ALA A 54 -7.36 4.58 -4.26
CA ALA A 54 -8.36 3.92 -5.08
C ALA A 54 -8.88 4.83 -6.22
N VAL A 55 -9.19 6.09 -5.91
CA VAL A 55 -9.64 7.09 -6.89
C VAL A 55 -8.55 7.39 -7.93
N VAL A 56 -7.29 7.52 -7.52
CA VAL A 56 -6.16 7.68 -8.45
C VAL A 56 -6.06 6.48 -9.40
N GLY A 57 -6.21 5.26 -8.88
CA GLY A 57 -6.23 4.04 -9.71
C GLY A 57 -7.39 4.02 -10.71
N LEU A 58 -8.57 4.48 -10.30
CA LEU A 58 -9.74 4.59 -11.17
C LEU A 58 -9.54 5.63 -12.29
N ILE A 59 -9.08 6.84 -11.95
CA ILE A 59 -8.86 7.92 -12.92
C ILE A 59 -7.76 7.55 -13.92
N THR A 60 -6.72 6.86 -13.48
CA THR A 60 -5.64 6.40 -14.36
C THR A 60 -6.01 5.18 -15.21
N GLY A 61 -7.15 4.54 -14.94
CA GLY A 61 -7.56 3.29 -15.59
C GLY A 61 -6.72 2.08 -15.18
N GLN A 62 -5.94 2.18 -14.11
CA GLN A 62 -4.97 1.17 -13.66
C GLN A 62 -5.40 0.47 -12.36
N ILE A 63 -6.70 0.30 -12.15
CA ILE A 63 -7.26 -0.26 -10.91
C ILE A 63 -6.74 -1.68 -10.61
N LEU A 64 -6.49 -2.48 -11.65
CA LEU A 64 -5.97 -3.85 -11.52
C LEU A 64 -4.50 -3.90 -11.06
N LEU A 65 -3.77 -2.80 -11.14
CA LEU A 65 -2.40 -2.72 -10.61
C LEU A 65 -2.38 -2.38 -9.12
N LEU A 66 -3.47 -1.86 -8.55
CA LEU A 66 -3.51 -1.48 -7.13
C LEU A 66 -3.21 -2.64 -6.17
N PRO A 67 -3.71 -3.87 -6.37
CA PRO A 67 -3.35 -4.98 -5.49
C PRO A 67 -1.86 -5.32 -5.51
N LEU A 68 -1.19 -5.10 -6.64
CA LEU A 68 0.25 -5.32 -6.78
C LEU A 68 1.05 -4.17 -6.14
N ILE A 69 0.69 -2.92 -6.43
CA ILE A 69 1.36 -1.73 -5.89
C ILE A 69 1.16 -1.65 -4.36
N GLY A 70 -0.05 -1.95 -3.89
CA GLY A 70 -0.44 -1.99 -2.48
C GLY A 70 -0.35 -3.37 -1.86
N LEU A 71 0.61 -4.20 -2.29
CA LEU A 71 0.69 -5.61 -1.88
C LEU A 71 0.63 -5.81 -0.36
N ILE A 72 1.35 -5.00 0.42
CA ILE A 72 1.32 -5.08 1.89
C ILE A 72 -0.09 -4.83 2.43
N PHE A 73 -0.82 -3.83 1.92
CA PHE A 73 -2.19 -3.55 2.35
C PHE A 73 -3.13 -4.74 2.04
N VAL A 74 -2.97 -5.35 0.87
CA VAL A 74 -3.74 -6.53 0.46
C VAL A 74 -3.44 -7.72 1.37
N LEU A 75 -2.16 -7.97 1.67
CA LEU A 75 -1.75 -9.07 2.54
C LEU A 75 -2.25 -8.86 3.98
N GLU A 76 -2.20 -7.63 4.47
CA GLU A 76 -2.69 -7.27 5.80
C GLU A 76 -4.19 -7.52 5.94
N THR A 77 -5.01 -6.94 5.06
CA THR A 77 -6.46 -7.18 5.06
C THR A 77 -6.79 -8.64 4.74
N GLY A 78 -6.08 -9.26 3.80
CA GLY A 78 -6.24 -10.65 3.41
C GLY A 78 -5.98 -11.62 4.56
N SER A 79 -4.99 -11.33 5.42
CA SER A 79 -4.72 -12.15 6.60
C SER A 79 -5.87 -12.15 7.59
N VAL A 80 -6.48 -10.98 7.84
CA VAL A 80 -7.64 -10.84 8.71
C VAL A 80 -8.83 -11.61 8.13
N LEU A 81 -9.10 -11.45 6.83
CA LEU A 81 -10.19 -12.17 6.16
C LEU A 81 -9.98 -13.68 6.23
N ALA A 82 -8.78 -14.17 5.94
CA ALA A 82 -8.44 -15.60 6.00
C ALA A 82 -8.56 -16.14 7.44
N GLN A 83 -8.09 -15.40 8.43
CA GLN A 83 -8.21 -15.78 9.84
C GLN A 83 -9.67 -15.86 10.29
N VAL A 84 -10.47 -14.84 9.98
CA VAL A 84 -11.90 -14.82 10.31
C VAL A 84 -12.64 -15.95 9.61
N ALA A 85 -12.36 -16.20 8.33
CA ALA A 85 -12.94 -17.31 7.59
C ALA A 85 -12.58 -18.67 8.20
N SER A 86 -11.30 -18.88 8.53
CA SER A 86 -10.84 -20.14 9.15
C SER A 86 -11.49 -20.39 10.50
N VAL A 87 -11.57 -19.38 11.37
CA VAL A 87 -12.20 -19.52 12.69
C VAL A 87 -13.70 -19.78 12.56
N LYS A 88 -14.39 -19.15 11.60
CA LYS A 88 -15.81 -19.38 11.36
C LYS A 88 -16.11 -20.76 10.75
N MET A 89 -15.26 -21.26 9.85
CA MET A 89 -15.49 -22.52 9.14
C MET A 89 -14.95 -23.75 9.87
N THR A 90 -13.77 -23.64 10.49
CA THR A 90 -13.04 -24.78 11.07
C THR A 90 -12.84 -24.67 12.58
N GLY A 91 -13.13 -23.50 13.17
CA GLY A 91 -12.83 -23.22 14.58
C GLY A 91 -11.35 -23.05 14.90
N ARG A 92 -10.46 -23.10 13.90
CA ARG A 92 -9.00 -23.08 14.10
C ARG A 92 -8.39 -21.79 13.56
N ARG A 93 -7.39 -21.28 14.28
CA ARG A 93 -6.59 -20.11 13.89
C ARG A 93 -5.46 -20.54 12.93
N ILE A 94 -5.22 -19.76 11.87
CA ILE A 94 -4.13 -19.98 10.91
C ILE A 94 -2.89 -19.13 11.25
N PHE A 95 -3.10 -17.91 11.74
CA PHE A 95 -2.04 -17.02 12.24
C PHE A 95 -2.12 -16.90 13.76
N ARG A 96 -0.98 -16.58 14.40
CA ARG A 96 -0.90 -16.35 15.85
C ARG A 96 -1.77 -15.16 16.28
N PHE A 97 -1.75 -14.09 15.47
CA PHE A 97 -2.61 -12.92 15.58
C PHE A 97 -2.75 -12.30 14.19
N THR A 98 -3.77 -11.49 13.98
CA THR A 98 -3.96 -10.74 12.73
C THR A 98 -4.31 -9.30 13.07
N PRO A 99 -3.76 -8.30 12.37
CA PRO A 99 -3.11 -8.39 11.05
C PRO A 99 -1.67 -8.95 11.05
N LEU A 100 -1.04 -9.10 9.88
CA LEU A 100 0.26 -9.78 9.69
C LEU A 100 1.41 -9.17 10.48
N HIS A 101 1.50 -7.85 10.62
CA HIS A 101 2.60 -7.26 11.41
C HIS A 101 2.61 -7.78 12.86
N HIS A 102 1.46 -7.88 13.51
CA HIS A 102 1.36 -8.48 14.85
C HIS A 102 1.64 -9.99 14.87
N HIS A 103 1.39 -10.70 13.76
CA HIS A 103 1.83 -12.08 13.63
C HIS A 103 3.36 -12.19 13.75
N PHE A 104 4.10 -11.30 13.08
CA PHE A 104 5.57 -11.25 13.15
C PHE A 104 6.08 -10.76 14.51
N GLU A 105 5.39 -9.81 15.13
CA GLU A 105 5.71 -9.34 16.48
C GLU A 105 5.65 -10.49 17.50
N LEU A 106 4.59 -11.31 17.47
CA LEU A 106 4.45 -12.51 18.29
C LEU A 106 5.39 -13.66 17.89
N MET A 107 6.13 -13.53 16.81
CA MET A 107 7.26 -14.40 16.46
C MET A 107 8.60 -13.87 17.01
N GLY A 108 8.58 -12.76 17.73
CA GLY A 108 9.75 -12.16 18.38
C GLY A 108 10.50 -11.15 17.52
N TRP A 109 9.85 -10.58 16.50
CA TRP A 109 10.46 -9.52 15.69
C TRP A 109 10.16 -8.14 16.29
N ASP A 110 11.17 -7.27 16.32
CA ASP A 110 11.00 -5.88 16.74
C ASP A 110 10.09 -5.11 15.77
N GLU A 111 9.25 -4.22 16.31
CA GLU A 111 8.28 -3.42 15.53
C GLU A 111 8.96 -2.61 14.41
N GLU A 112 10.09 -1.96 14.73
CA GLU A 112 10.89 -1.20 13.75
C GLU A 112 11.40 -2.10 12.61
N LYS A 113 11.85 -3.30 12.94
CA LYS A 113 12.36 -4.30 11.98
C LYS A 113 11.24 -4.76 11.05
N ILE A 114 10.03 -4.97 11.56
CA ILE A 114 8.85 -5.32 10.75
C ILE A 114 8.53 -4.17 9.80
N THR A 115 8.47 -2.94 10.31
CA THR A 115 8.16 -1.73 9.55
C THR A 115 9.12 -1.53 8.38
N LEU A 116 10.44 -1.60 8.64
CA LEU A 116 11.46 -1.46 7.59
C LEU A 116 11.38 -2.57 6.53
N ARG A 117 11.14 -3.83 6.95
CA ARG A 117 10.98 -4.95 6.01
C ARG A 117 9.76 -4.77 5.13
N PHE A 118 8.65 -4.31 5.69
CA PHE A 118 7.42 -4.05 4.95
C PHE A 118 7.59 -2.89 3.97
N TRP A 119 8.35 -1.86 4.32
CA TRP A 119 8.72 -0.80 3.39
C TRP A 119 9.54 -1.31 2.22
N ILE A 120 10.55 -2.16 2.46
CA ILE A 120 11.35 -2.75 1.39
C ILE A 120 10.44 -3.53 0.43
N VAL A 121 9.59 -4.42 0.95
CA VAL A 121 8.66 -5.20 0.13
C VAL A 121 7.67 -4.29 -0.60
N GLY A 122 7.13 -3.27 0.07
CA GLY A 122 6.20 -2.31 -0.51
C GLY A 122 6.81 -1.50 -1.65
N VAL A 123 8.05 -1.02 -1.49
CA VAL A 123 8.77 -0.30 -2.55
C VAL A 123 9.05 -1.23 -3.73
N LEU A 124 9.50 -2.46 -3.49
CA LEU A 124 9.73 -3.44 -4.55
C LEU A 124 8.45 -3.78 -5.31
N ALA A 125 7.33 -3.97 -4.60
CA ALA A 125 6.04 -4.24 -5.20
C ALA A 125 5.51 -3.04 -6.01
N ALA A 126 5.70 -1.81 -5.52
CA ALA A 126 5.38 -0.59 -6.26
C ALA A 126 6.23 -0.42 -7.53
N MET A 127 7.54 -0.68 -7.44
CA MET A 127 8.44 -0.67 -8.61
C MET A 127 8.01 -1.71 -9.64
N LEU A 128 7.72 -2.94 -9.20
CA LEU A 128 7.21 -4.00 -10.07
C LEU A 128 5.89 -3.59 -10.73
N GLY A 129 4.97 -2.96 -10.00
CA GLY A 129 3.73 -2.42 -10.56
C GLY A 129 3.95 -1.39 -11.67
N VAL A 130 4.95 -0.51 -11.52
CA VAL A 130 5.36 0.42 -12.58
C VAL A 130 5.96 -0.31 -13.77
N VAL A 131 6.79 -1.34 -13.55
CA VAL A 131 7.36 -2.16 -14.64
C VAL A 131 6.25 -2.87 -15.41
N VAL A 132 5.28 -3.49 -14.73
CA VAL A 132 4.13 -4.15 -15.37
C VAL A 132 3.31 -3.14 -16.17
N PHE A 133 3.07 -1.94 -15.64
CA PHE A 133 2.41 -0.87 -16.37
C PHE A 133 3.16 -0.47 -17.65
N LEU A 134 4.48 -0.33 -17.56
CA LEU A 134 5.31 0.02 -18.71
C LEU A 134 5.34 -1.11 -19.76
N ALA A 135 5.43 -2.36 -19.33
CA ALA A 135 5.42 -3.53 -20.22
C ALA A 135 4.05 -3.74 -20.90
N GLY A 136 2.97 -3.35 -20.24
CA GLY A 136 1.61 -3.38 -20.81
C GLY A 136 1.36 -2.31 -21.87
N ARG A 137 2.26 -1.34 -22.04
CA ARG A 137 2.24 -0.45 -23.20
C ARG A 137 2.72 -1.24 -24.42
N GLY A 138 1.81 -1.49 -25.35
CA GLY A 138 2.21 -1.95 -26.69
C GLY A 138 3.25 -0.99 -27.31
N PRO A 139 4.04 -1.46 -28.30
CA PRO A 139 5.01 -0.62 -28.96
C PRO A 139 4.35 0.67 -29.47
N ILE A 140 5.00 1.79 -29.22
CA ILE A 140 4.59 3.12 -29.68
C ILE A 140 4.82 3.13 -31.20
N THR A 141 3.86 2.62 -31.98
CA THR A 141 3.81 2.76 -33.43
C THR A 141 2.71 3.73 -33.82
#